data_AF-A0A954JV41-F1
#
_entry.id   AF-A0A954JV41-F1
#
_cell.length_a   1.000
_cell.length_b   1.000
_cell.length_c   1.000
_cell.angle_alpha   90.00
_cell.angle_beta   90.00
_cell.angle_gamma   90.00
#
_symmetry.space_group_name_H-M   'P 1'
#
loop_
_entity.id
_entity.type
_entity.pdbx_description
1 polymer ?
#
loop_
_entity_poly.entity_id
_entity_poly.type
_entity_poly.pdbx_seq_one_letter_code
_entity_poly.pdbx_strand_id
1 'polypeptide(L)'
;MAGDNERIKRTLDLLGVGLYPVIEEEMKAVYKDDWIDRAKESFRNSPLTSQPEGDAIRWDAHSTLLILWDHWNSVFRNRLSPLERSFVGELREYRNRWAHQSQISTDDTLRILDTAARLLQATGAIEEARQLQRERDQLLHQIMQYQEQIIIDSDDNRRERMRDAFIFLVCGLAIDLGIFFSYGTGGLAILFAVFVAAVFTFLAYQRWVTPDRPAYGAHECTNCGKIIYGENCPYCNDTPPPTQSV
;
A
#
# COMPACT_ATOMS: atom_id res chain seq x y z
N MET A 1 -0.19 -1.75 -8.34
CA MET A 1 -1.32 -2.67 -8.09
C MET A 1 -2.44 -2.36 -9.08
N ALA A 2 -3.44 -3.23 -9.22
CA ALA A 2 -4.59 -2.90 -10.06
C ALA A 2 -5.31 -1.67 -9.47
N GLY A 3 -5.53 -0.63 -10.29
CA GLY A 3 -6.28 0.57 -9.89
C GLY A 3 -5.46 1.79 -9.46
N ASP A 4 -4.12 1.73 -9.44
CA ASP A 4 -3.28 2.89 -9.05
C ASP A 4 -3.59 4.13 -9.92
N ASN A 5 -3.73 3.91 -11.22
CA ASN A 5 -4.13 4.91 -12.21
C ASN A 5 -5.47 5.61 -11.88
N GLU A 6 -6.47 4.83 -11.43
CA GLU A 6 -7.77 5.36 -11.04
C GLU A 6 -7.69 6.16 -9.74
N ARG A 7 -6.88 5.69 -8.77
CA ARG A 7 -6.62 6.42 -7.53
C ARG A 7 -5.95 7.77 -7.79
N ILE A 8 -4.97 7.82 -8.70
CA ILE A 8 -4.28 9.05 -9.08
C ILE A 8 -5.27 10.01 -9.75
N LYS A 9 -6.06 9.53 -10.72
CA LYS A 9 -7.08 10.34 -11.38
C LYS A 9 -8.06 10.96 -10.38
N ARG A 10 -8.62 10.13 -9.48
CA ARG A 10 -9.53 10.60 -8.42
C ARG A 10 -8.86 11.60 -7.47
N THR A 11 -7.56 11.42 -7.20
CA THR A 11 -6.80 12.37 -6.38
C THR A 11 -6.69 13.73 -7.05
N LEU A 12 -6.41 13.76 -8.35
CA LEU A 12 -6.35 15.01 -9.12
C LEU A 12 -7.73 15.68 -9.20
N ASP A 13 -8.81 14.91 -9.33
CA ASP A 13 -10.17 15.46 -9.32
C ASP A 13 -10.50 16.11 -7.96
N LEU A 14 -10.19 15.41 -6.84
CA LEU A 14 -10.41 15.93 -5.49
C LEU A 14 -9.54 17.15 -5.16
N LEU A 15 -8.32 17.21 -5.69
CA LEU A 15 -7.47 18.40 -5.58
C LEU A 15 -8.12 19.60 -6.26
N GLY A 16 -8.64 19.43 -7.48
CA GLY A 16 -9.32 20.51 -8.19
C GLY A 16 -10.53 21.04 -7.40
N VAL A 17 -11.37 20.12 -6.91
CA VAL A 17 -12.57 20.45 -6.12
C VAL A 17 -12.23 21.13 -4.80
N GLY A 18 -11.28 20.59 -4.03
CA GLY A 18 -10.98 21.09 -2.69
C GLY A 18 -10.14 22.37 -2.68
N LEU A 19 -9.26 22.57 -3.67
CA LEU A 19 -8.41 23.77 -3.73
C LEU A 19 -9.14 24.98 -4.31
N TYR A 20 -10.12 24.78 -5.20
CA TYR A 20 -10.81 25.89 -5.85
C TYR A 20 -11.43 26.92 -4.88
N PRO A 21 -12.26 26.53 -3.88
CA PRO A 21 -12.89 27.50 -2.98
C PRO A 21 -11.88 28.32 -2.19
N VAL A 22 -10.76 27.70 -1.80
CA VAL A 22 -9.70 28.36 -1.02
C VAL A 22 -8.92 29.35 -1.89
N ILE A 23 -8.61 28.97 -3.13
CA ILE A 23 -7.98 29.87 -4.10
C ILE A 23 -8.89 31.06 -4.39
N GLU A 24 -10.19 30.81 -4.62
CA GLU A 24 -11.17 31.86 -4.87
C GLU A 24 -11.25 32.85 -3.69
N GLU A 25 -11.34 32.37 -2.46
CA GLU A 25 -11.40 33.19 -1.24
C GLU A 25 -10.14 34.07 -1.09
N GLU A 26 -8.96 33.46 -1.13
CA GLU A 26 -7.69 34.14 -0.88
C GLU A 26 -7.32 35.12 -2.00
N MET A 27 -7.53 34.73 -3.26
CA MET A 27 -7.28 35.60 -4.40
C MET A 27 -8.23 36.80 -4.41
N LYS A 28 -9.51 36.62 -4.07
CA LYS A 28 -10.46 37.73 -3.91
C LYS A 28 -10.09 38.65 -2.75
N ALA A 29 -9.60 38.11 -1.64
CA ALA A 29 -9.18 38.92 -0.50
C ALA A 29 -8.03 39.88 -0.86
N VAL A 30 -7.09 39.45 -1.71
CA VAL A 30 -5.93 40.25 -2.11
C VAL A 30 -6.19 41.13 -3.34
N TYR A 31 -6.80 40.56 -4.39
CA TYR A 31 -6.95 41.21 -5.70
C TYR A 31 -8.35 41.75 -5.98
N LYS A 32 -9.33 41.50 -5.11
CA LYS A 32 -10.72 41.97 -5.25
C LYS A 32 -11.34 41.55 -6.59
N ASP A 33 -11.85 42.49 -7.37
CA ASP A 33 -12.56 42.22 -8.63
C ASP A 33 -11.62 41.69 -9.74
N ASP A 34 -10.33 42.03 -9.69
CA ASP A 34 -9.33 41.63 -10.69
C ASP A 34 -8.77 40.22 -10.48
N TRP A 35 -9.27 39.47 -9.48
CA TRP A 35 -8.67 38.21 -9.06
C TRP A 35 -8.64 37.13 -10.16
N ILE A 36 -9.65 37.10 -11.03
CA ILE A 36 -9.71 36.18 -12.17
C ILE A 36 -8.61 36.51 -13.18
N ASP A 37 -8.42 37.80 -13.48
CA ASP A 37 -7.40 38.21 -14.45
C ASP A 37 -5.99 37.92 -13.94
N ARG A 38 -5.76 38.10 -12.64
CA ARG A 38 -4.51 37.67 -11.98
C ARG A 38 -4.34 36.16 -12.01
N ALA A 39 -5.38 35.38 -11.74
CA ALA A 39 -5.32 33.93 -11.90
C ALA A 39 -4.98 33.52 -13.35
N LYS A 40 -5.55 34.21 -14.35
CA LYS A 40 -5.28 33.99 -15.78
C LYS A 40 -3.81 34.24 -16.15
N GLU A 41 -3.10 35.13 -15.44
CA GLU A 41 -1.68 35.41 -15.70
C GLU A 41 -0.80 34.17 -15.48
N SER A 42 -1.17 33.27 -14.56
CA SER A 42 -0.44 32.02 -14.28
C SER A 42 -0.31 31.11 -15.52
N PHE A 43 -1.22 31.25 -16.49
CA PHE A 43 -1.25 30.40 -17.69
C PHE A 43 -0.47 30.97 -18.87
N ARG A 44 -0.08 32.26 -18.86
CA ARG A 44 0.55 32.93 -20.01
C ARG A 44 1.88 32.33 -20.44
N ASN A 45 2.58 31.69 -19.51
CA ASN A 45 3.91 31.11 -19.73
C ASN A 45 3.93 29.57 -19.63
N SER A 46 2.76 28.92 -19.57
CA SER A 46 2.71 27.47 -19.36
C SER A 46 2.80 26.72 -20.71
N PRO A 47 3.85 25.92 -20.95
CA PRO A 47 3.95 25.11 -22.18
C PRO A 47 2.87 24.04 -22.28
N LEU A 48 2.24 23.72 -21.15
CA LEU A 48 1.24 22.66 -20.97
C LEU A 48 -0.19 23.16 -21.13
N THR A 49 -0.39 24.45 -21.43
CA THR A 49 -1.73 25.06 -21.48
C THR A 49 -1.75 26.11 -22.58
N SER A 50 -2.38 25.79 -23.72
CA SER A 50 -3.01 26.84 -24.51
C SER A 50 -4.03 27.52 -23.60
N GLN A 51 -4.02 28.86 -23.56
CA GLN A 51 -5.02 29.66 -22.86
C GLN A 51 -6.41 29.02 -23.09
N PRO A 52 -7.23 28.81 -22.05
CA PRO A 52 -8.54 28.18 -22.22
C PRO A 52 -9.26 28.82 -23.41
N GLU A 53 -9.75 28.02 -24.36
CA GLU A 53 -10.59 28.55 -25.44
C GLU A 53 -11.89 29.07 -24.81
N GLY A 54 -11.95 30.37 -24.56
CA GLY A 54 -13.04 31.04 -23.85
C GLY A 54 -12.59 31.77 -22.58
N ASP A 55 -13.51 32.52 -21.99
CA ASP A 55 -13.20 33.45 -20.89
C ASP A 55 -13.08 32.79 -19.50
N ALA A 56 -13.29 31.47 -19.41
CA ALA A 56 -13.42 30.72 -18.15
C ALA A 56 -12.23 29.77 -17.88
N ILE A 57 -11.67 29.86 -16.66
CA ILE A 57 -10.66 28.94 -16.16
C ILE A 57 -11.31 27.59 -15.86
N ARG A 58 -10.72 26.48 -16.34
CA ARG A 58 -11.08 25.14 -15.89
C ARG A 58 -10.39 24.84 -14.56
N TRP A 59 -11.18 24.66 -13.50
CA TRP A 59 -10.68 24.41 -12.14
C TRP A 59 -10.35 22.93 -11.91
N ASP A 60 -9.30 22.45 -12.57
CA ASP A 60 -8.74 21.12 -12.34
C ASP A 60 -7.47 21.18 -11.46
N ALA A 61 -6.89 20.02 -11.12
CA ALA A 61 -5.65 19.96 -10.34
C ALA A 61 -4.50 20.76 -10.98
N HIS A 62 -4.41 20.79 -12.31
CA HIS A 62 -3.32 21.50 -12.98
C HIS A 62 -3.42 23.00 -12.74
N SER A 63 -4.59 23.57 -13.05
CA SER A 63 -4.88 24.99 -12.90
C SER A 63 -4.75 25.43 -11.44
N THR A 64 -5.34 24.68 -10.51
CA THR A 64 -5.31 25.02 -9.08
C THR A 64 -3.90 24.98 -8.51
N LEU A 65 -3.12 23.93 -8.79
CA LEU A 65 -1.74 23.82 -8.33
C LEU A 65 -0.82 24.87 -8.97
N LEU A 66 -1.06 25.24 -10.24
CA LEU A 66 -0.31 26.28 -10.92
C LEU A 66 -0.55 27.66 -10.30
N ILE A 67 -1.81 28.03 -10.06
CA ILE A 67 -2.18 29.31 -9.43
C ILE A 67 -1.61 29.40 -8.01
N LEU A 68 -1.73 28.32 -7.22
CA LEU A 68 -1.13 28.22 -5.88
C LEU A 68 0.38 28.47 -5.91
N TRP A 69 1.07 27.91 -6.90
CA TRP A 69 2.51 28.05 -7.05
C TRP A 69 2.92 29.48 -7.44
N ASP A 70 2.29 30.04 -8.46
CA ASP A 70 2.68 31.34 -9.02
C ASP A 70 2.34 32.50 -8.07
N HIS A 71 1.20 32.42 -7.39
CA HIS A 71 0.76 33.43 -6.42
C HIS A 71 1.16 33.10 -4.97
N TRP A 72 2.11 32.18 -4.77
CA TRP A 72 2.56 31.78 -3.43
C TRP A 72 2.98 32.98 -2.57
N ASN A 73 3.90 33.80 -3.09
CA ASN A 73 4.48 34.91 -2.33
C ASN A 73 3.51 36.08 -2.14
N SER A 74 2.58 36.29 -3.07
CA SER A 74 1.68 37.43 -3.05
C SER A 74 0.38 37.16 -2.28
N VAL A 75 -0.08 35.91 -2.26
CA VAL A 75 -1.38 35.53 -1.69
C VAL A 75 -1.21 34.51 -0.56
N PHE A 76 -0.62 33.35 -0.85
CA PHE A 76 -0.72 32.21 0.06
C PHE A 76 0.31 32.16 1.19
N ARG A 77 1.42 32.90 1.11
CA ARG A 77 2.54 32.81 2.07
C ARG A 77 2.20 33.11 3.52
N ASN A 78 1.10 33.81 3.78
CA ASN A 78 0.66 34.18 5.12
C ASN A 78 -0.32 33.15 5.71
N ARG A 79 -0.97 32.33 4.86
CA ARG A 79 -1.91 31.27 5.26
C ARG A 79 -1.25 29.90 5.27
N LEU A 80 -0.32 29.64 4.36
CA LEU A 80 0.37 28.36 4.18
C LEU A 80 1.87 28.50 4.46
N SER A 81 2.48 27.45 4.98
CA SER A 81 3.89 27.43 5.33
C SER A 81 4.77 26.93 4.16
N PRO A 82 6.11 27.09 4.24
CA PRO A 82 7.01 26.54 3.23
C PRO A 82 6.85 25.04 2.99
N LEU A 83 6.35 24.27 3.98
CA LEU A 83 6.08 22.85 3.83
C LEU A 83 4.99 22.59 2.78
N GLU A 84 3.87 23.32 2.84
CA GLU A 84 2.80 23.16 1.85
C GLU A 84 3.25 23.60 0.46
N ARG A 85 4.19 24.55 0.35
CA ARG A 85 4.80 24.91 -0.94
C ARG A 85 5.52 23.72 -1.56
N SER A 86 6.24 22.95 -0.74
CA SER A 86 6.90 21.73 -1.19
C SER A 86 5.88 20.69 -1.66
N PHE A 87 4.74 20.54 -0.96
CA PHE A 87 3.65 19.67 -1.41
C PHE A 87 3.08 20.08 -2.77
N VAL A 88 2.85 21.38 -2.99
CA VAL A 88 2.40 21.89 -4.29
C VAL A 88 3.40 21.55 -5.39
N GLY A 89 4.70 21.74 -5.15
CA GLY A 89 5.75 21.40 -6.11
C GLY A 89 5.77 19.91 -6.46
N GLU A 90 5.70 19.06 -5.44
CA GLU A 90 5.66 17.60 -5.59
C GLU A 90 4.42 17.13 -6.38
N LEU A 91 3.24 17.65 -6.05
CA LEU A 91 2.00 17.29 -6.77
C LEU A 91 1.99 17.77 -8.22
N ARG A 92 2.62 18.91 -8.51
CA ARG A 92 2.80 19.38 -9.90
C ARG A 92 3.66 18.42 -10.70
N GLU A 93 4.76 17.94 -10.13
CA GLU A 93 5.63 16.96 -10.78
C GLU A 93 4.89 15.64 -11.06
N TYR A 94 4.17 15.10 -10.06
CA TYR A 94 3.40 13.88 -10.25
C TYR A 94 2.25 14.04 -11.26
N ARG A 95 1.55 15.18 -11.23
CA ARG A 95 0.53 15.49 -12.25
C ARG A 95 1.14 15.57 -13.64
N ASN A 96 2.34 16.14 -13.78
CA ASN A 96 3.03 16.24 -15.06
C ASN A 96 3.41 14.85 -15.59
N ARG A 97 4.03 14.01 -14.75
CA ARG A 97 4.31 12.59 -15.06
C ARG A 97 3.03 11.85 -15.48
N TRP A 98 1.93 12.06 -14.77
CA TRP A 98 0.63 11.49 -15.08
C TRP A 98 0.11 11.91 -16.47
N ALA A 99 0.18 13.20 -16.80
CA ALA A 99 -0.21 13.72 -18.11
C ALA A 99 0.64 13.16 -19.26
N HIS A 100 1.91 12.83 -18.99
CA HIS A 100 2.82 12.17 -19.93
C HIS A 100 2.71 10.64 -19.92
N GLN A 101 1.74 10.06 -19.22
CA GLN A 101 1.57 8.60 -19.09
C GLN A 101 2.85 7.88 -18.61
N SER A 102 3.66 8.58 -17.80
CA SER A 102 4.87 8.00 -17.22
C SER A 102 4.50 6.91 -16.21
N GLN A 103 5.38 5.92 -16.04
CA GLN A 103 5.18 4.89 -15.02
C GLN A 103 5.22 5.54 -13.63
N ILE A 104 4.17 5.31 -12.83
CA ILE A 104 4.06 5.74 -11.44
C ILE A 104 3.97 4.47 -10.59
N SER A 105 4.84 4.35 -9.60
CA SER A 105 4.88 3.17 -8.74
C SER A 105 3.73 3.19 -7.71
N THR A 106 3.47 2.05 -7.09
CA THR A 106 2.48 1.98 -5.98
C THR A 106 2.95 2.81 -4.77
N ASP A 107 4.26 2.90 -4.52
CA ASP A 107 4.84 3.77 -3.49
C ASP A 107 4.65 5.26 -3.83
N ASP A 108 4.92 5.64 -5.08
CA ASP A 108 4.61 6.99 -5.59
C ASP A 108 3.12 7.29 -5.41
N THR A 109 2.23 6.31 -5.64
CA THR A 109 0.78 6.49 -5.48
C THR A 109 0.39 6.76 -4.03
N LEU A 110 0.98 6.04 -3.06
CA LEU A 110 0.82 6.33 -1.63
C LEU A 110 1.32 7.73 -1.28
N ARG A 111 2.47 8.10 -1.82
CA ARG A 111 3.08 9.42 -1.63
C ARG A 111 2.17 10.53 -2.15
N ILE A 112 1.63 10.38 -3.37
CA ILE A 112 0.67 11.32 -3.98
C ILE A 112 -0.57 11.48 -3.09
N LEU A 113 -1.16 10.36 -2.63
CA LEU A 113 -2.35 10.37 -1.77
C LEU A 113 -2.10 11.10 -0.45
N ASP A 114 -0.96 10.83 0.21
CA ASP A 114 -0.59 11.47 1.47
C ASP A 114 -0.30 12.97 1.31
N THR A 115 0.51 13.32 0.31
CA THR A 115 0.87 14.72 0.00
C THR A 115 -0.37 15.54 -0.36
N ALA A 116 -1.27 15.00 -1.18
CA ALA A 116 -2.53 15.65 -1.53
C ALA A 116 -3.46 15.81 -0.33
N ALA A 117 -3.59 14.79 0.52
CA ALA A 117 -4.40 14.86 1.73
C ALA A 117 -3.89 15.93 2.71
N ARG A 118 -2.57 16.02 2.91
CA ARG A 118 -1.95 17.03 3.78
C ARG A 118 -2.15 18.44 3.24
N LEU A 119 -2.01 18.65 1.94
CA LEU A 119 -2.25 19.94 1.31
C LEU A 119 -3.70 20.37 1.50
N LEU A 120 -4.67 19.49 1.19
CA LEU A 120 -6.10 19.78 1.37
C LEU A 120 -6.47 20.05 2.83
N GLN A 121 -5.85 19.32 3.76
CA GLN A 121 -6.03 19.57 5.19
C GLN A 121 -5.51 20.95 5.60
N ALA A 122 -4.35 21.37 5.10
CA ALA A 122 -3.75 22.68 5.39
C ALA A 122 -4.55 23.84 4.78
N THR A 123 -5.19 23.62 3.62
CA THR A 123 -6.04 24.63 2.99
C THR A 123 -7.44 24.73 3.60
N GLY A 124 -7.88 23.71 4.36
CA GLY A 124 -9.20 23.66 5.01
C GLY A 124 -10.24 22.83 4.24
N ALA A 125 -9.85 22.17 3.15
CA ALA A 125 -10.68 21.21 2.40
C ALA A 125 -10.71 19.85 3.11
N ILE A 126 -11.31 19.83 4.31
CA ILE A 126 -11.22 18.71 5.24
C ILE A 126 -11.94 17.45 4.71
N GLU A 127 -13.04 17.59 3.97
CA GLU A 127 -13.77 16.42 3.50
C GLU A 127 -13.03 15.70 2.37
N GLU A 128 -12.49 16.44 1.41
CA GLU A 128 -11.65 15.92 0.34
C GLU A 128 -10.37 15.30 0.91
N ALA A 129 -9.75 15.95 1.91
CA ALA A 129 -8.60 15.40 2.62
C ALA A 129 -8.91 14.04 3.27
N ARG A 130 -10.05 13.91 3.95
CA ARG A 130 -10.48 12.63 4.55
C ARG A 130 -10.77 11.56 3.50
N GLN A 131 -11.32 11.94 2.34
CA GLN A 131 -11.51 10.99 1.24
C GLN A 131 -10.17 10.40 0.77
N LEU A 132 -9.15 11.24 0.57
CA LEU A 132 -7.81 10.78 0.18
C LEU A 132 -7.13 9.94 1.26
N GLN A 133 -7.30 10.28 2.55
CA GLN A 133 -6.81 9.47 3.65
C GLN A 133 -7.43 8.07 3.65
N ARG A 134 -8.75 7.96 3.42
CA ARG A 134 -9.42 6.66 3.29
C ARG A 134 -8.87 5.85 2.13
N GLU A 135 -8.65 6.47 0.97
CA GLU A 135 -8.07 5.81 -0.20
C GLU A 135 -6.64 5.33 0.06
N ARG A 136 -5.82 6.15 0.75
CA ARG A 136 -4.46 5.78 1.19
C ARG A 136 -4.48 4.58 2.11
N ASP A 137 -5.34 4.61 3.13
CA ASP A 137 -5.44 3.53 4.11
C ASP A 137 -5.94 2.23 3.45
N GLN A 138 -6.87 2.32 2.51
CA GLN A 138 -7.28 1.17 1.69
C GLN A 138 -6.12 0.59 0.87
N LEU A 139 -5.30 1.43 0.23
CA LEU A 139 -4.13 0.98 -0.52
C LEU A 139 -3.09 0.32 0.41
N LEU A 140 -2.85 0.88 1.59
CA LEU A 140 -1.99 0.26 2.60
C LEU A 140 -2.49 -1.11 3.04
N HIS A 141 -3.81 -1.25 3.31
CA HIS A 141 -4.40 -2.55 3.63
C HIS A 141 -4.23 -3.56 2.48
N GLN A 142 -4.42 -3.13 1.23
CA GLN A 142 -4.20 -3.99 0.06
C GLN A 142 -2.74 -4.45 -0.05
N ILE A 143 -1.79 -3.56 0.21
CA ILE A 143 -0.36 -3.90 0.22
C ILE A 143 -0.05 -4.92 1.31
N MET A 144 -0.55 -4.71 2.52
CA MET A 144 -0.34 -5.62 3.64
C MET A 144 -0.93 -7.01 3.34
N GLN A 145 -2.14 -7.07 2.80
CA GLN A 145 -2.77 -8.34 2.41
C GLN A 145 -1.99 -9.07 1.32
N TYR A 146 -1.48 -8.33 0.33
CA TYR A 146 -0.66 -8.90 -0.74
C TYR A 146 0.67 -9.46 -0.19
N GLN A 147 1.33 -8.72 0.70
CA GLN A 147 2.55 -9.20 1.38
C GLN A 147 2.25 -10.43 2.25
N GLU A 148 1.13 -10.42 2.97
CA GLU A 148 0.68 -11.55 3.78
C GLU A 148 0.50 -12.81 2.91
N GLN A 149 -0.14 -12.67 1.75
CA GLN A 149 -0.34 -13.75 0.80
C GLN A 149 0.97 -14.31 0.27
N ILE A 150 1.95 -13.46 -0.06
CA ILE A 150 3.28 -13.90 -0.50
C ILE A 150 3.94 -14.76 0.58
N ILE A 151 3.88 -14.32 1.84
CA ILE A 151 4.47 -15.06 2.95
C ILE A 151 3.75 -16.41 3.12
N ILE A 152 2.42 -16.42 3.15
CA ILE A 152 1.63 -17.65 3.31
C ILE A 152 1.89 -18.68 2.20
N ASP A 153 2.07 -18.21 0.96
CA ASP A 153 2.31 -19.07 -0.21
C ASP A 153 3.78 -19.51 -0.37
N SER A 154 4.69 -19.00 0.46
CA SER A 154 6.11 -19.38 0.40
C SER A 154 6.31 -20.90 0.51
N ASP A 155 7.24 -21.42 -0.28
CA ASP A 155 7.58 -22.84 -0.31
C ASP A 155 8.03 -23.36 1.07
N ASP A 156 8.67 -22.50 1.85
CA ASP A 156 9.12 -22.83 3.21
C ASP A 156 7.93 -23.07 4.13
N ASN A 157 6.92 -22.18 4.13
CA ASN A 157 5.68 -22.39 4.91
C ASN A 157 4.90 -23.63 4.44
N ARG A 158 4.96 -23.96 3.14
CA ARG A 158 4.39 -25.22 2.64
C ARG A 158 5.14 -26.44 3.18
N ARG A 159 6.49 -26.41 3.22
CA ARG A 159 7.32 -27.49 3.76
C ARG A 159 7.12 -27.68 5.25
N GLU A 160 6.99 -26.61 6.02
CA GLU A 160 6.73 -26.69 7.46
C GLU A 160 5.39 -27.35 7.77
N ARG A 161 4.32 -26.93 7.07
CA ARG A 161 3.00 -27.59 7.18
C ARG A 161 3.07 -29.07 6.84
N MET A 162 3.78 -29.44 5.78
CA MET A 162 3.97 -30.85 5.39
C MET A 162 4.78 -31.63 6.43
N ARG A 163 5.85 -31.03 6.99
CA ARG A 163 6.67 -31.64 8.05
C ARG A 163 5.83 -31.90 9.29
N ASP A 164 5.05 -30.92 9.74
CA ASP A 164 4.24 -31.05 10.95
C ASP A 164 3.10 -32.07 10.76
N ALA A 165 2.43 -32.05 9.60
CA ALA A 165 1.43 -33.06 9.24
C ALA A 165 2.04 -34.47 9.20
N PHE A 166 3.25 -34.61 8.64
CA PHE A 166 3.98 -35.87 8.64
C PHE A 166 4.33 -36.35 10.05
N ILE A 167 4.75 -35.46 10.95
CA ILE A 167 5.01 -35.80 12.36
C ILE A 167 3.74 -36.34 13.02
N PHE A 168 2.58 -35.73 12.82
CA PHE A 168 1.31 -36.24 13.36
C PHE A 168 0.99 -37.65 12.85
N LEU A 169 1.19 -37.94 11.57
CA LEU A 169 0.96 -39.27 11.01
C LEU A 169 1.93 -40.33 11.57
N VAL A 170 3.22 -39.99 11.69
CA VAL A 170 4.23 -40.89 12.28
C VAL A 170 3.93 -41.16 13.75
N CYS A 171 3.55 -40.14 14.52
CA CYS A 171 3.16 -40.30 15.92
C CYS A 171 1.90 -41.17 16.07
N GLY A 172 0.87 -40.95 15.24
CA GLY A 172 -0.33 -41.77 15.23
C GLY A 172 -0.02 -43.25 14.96
N LEU A 173 0.77 -43.53 13.92
CA LEU A 173 1.19 -44.88 13.57
C LEU A 173 2.02 -45.55 14.67
N ALA A 174 2.93 -44.83 15.31
CA ALA A 174 3.72 -45.36 16.42
C ALA A 174 2.84 -45.72 17.64
N ILE A 175 1.84 -44.89 17.96
CA ILE A 175 0.90 -45.16 19.05
C ILE A 175 0.04 -46.39 18.72
N ASP A 176 -0.49 -46.49 17.50
CA ASP A 176 -1.29 -47.64 17.09
C ASP A 176 -0.50 -48.95 17.14
N LEU A 177 0.76 -48.95 16.67
CA LEU A 177 1.66 -50.10 16.80
C LEU A 177 1.88 -50.48 18.27
N GLY A 178 2.05 -49.48 19.15
CA GLY A 178 2.18 -49.70 20.60
C GLY A 178 0.93 -50.33 21.22
N ILE A 179 -0.27 -49.91 20.79
CA ILE A 179 -1.55 -50.48 21.23
C ILE A 179 -1.63 -51.96 20.82
N PHE A 180 -1.34 -52.29 19.56
CA PHE A 180 -1.38 -53.68 19.08
C PHE A 180 -0.34 -54.58 19.76
N PHE A 181 0.87 -54.07 20.01
CA PHE A 181 1.92 -54.84 20.68
C PHE A 181 1.58 -55.14 22.14
N SER A 182 0.90 -54.22 22.83
CA SER A 182 0.60 -54.35 24.27
C SER A 182 -0.70 -55.11 24.55
N TYR A 183 -1.75 -54.86 23.76
CA TYR A 183 -3.11 -55.36 24.01
C TYR A 183 -3.57 -56.41 22.98
N GLY A 184 -2.74 -56.71 21.97
CA GLY A 184 -3.07 -57.64 20.91
C GLY A 184 -4.17 -57.12 19.97
N THR A 185 -4.91 -58.03 19.36
CA THR A 185 -5.96 -57.74 18.36
C THR A 185 -7.38 -57.89 18.92
N GLY A 186 -7.55 -57.72 20.23
CA GLY A 186 -8.87 -57.75 20.87
C GLY A 186 -9.78 -56.60 20.41
N GLY A 187 -11.10 -56.79 20.47
CA GLY A 187 -12.07 -55.81 19.96
C GLY A 187 -11.93 -54.40 20.56
N LEU A 188 -11.61 -54.29 21.86
CA LEU A 188 -11.35 -52.99 22.50
C LEU A 188 -10.06 -52.33 21.98
N ALA A 189 -8.99 -53.10 21.78
CA ALA A 189 -7.74 -52.58 21.24
C ALA A 189 -7.93 -52.03 19.83
N ILE A 190 -8.73 -52.72 18.99
CA ILE A 190 -9.10 -52.24 17.65
C ILE A 190 -9.90 -50.94 17.73
N LEU A 191 -10.88 -50.82 18.63
CA LEU A 191 -11.65 -49.58 18.79
C LEU A 191 -10.77 -48.40 19.21
N PHE A 192 -9.84 -48.60 20.14
CA PHE A 192 -8.90 -47.55 20.55
C PHE A 192 -7.94 -47.16 19.41
N ALA A 193 -7.38 -48.12 18.68
CA ALA A 193 -6.51 -47.85 17.55
C ALA A 193 -7.24 -47.07 16.44
N VAL A 194 -8.48 -47.43 16.11
CA VAL A 194 -9.29 -46.69 15.12
C VAL A 194 -9.55 -45.25 15.57
N PHE A 195 -9.85 -45.05 16.85
CA PHE A 195 -10.05 -43.70 17.40
C PHE A 195 -8.77 -42.86 17.31
N VAL A 196 -7.62 -43.42 17.71
CA VAL A 196 -6.31 -42.74 17.63
C VAL A 196 -5.97 -42.39 16.18
N ALA A 197 -6.06 -43.35 15.26
CA ALA A 197 -5.82 -43.13 13.83
C ALA A 197 -6.70 -42.02 13.26
N ALA A 198 -7.99 -41.99 13.62
CA ALA A 198 -8.92 -40.96 13.18
C ALA A 198 -8.54 -39.58 13.70
N VAL A 199 -8.18 -39.45 14.98
CA VAL A 199 -7.76 -38.18 15.59
C VAL A 199 -6.46 -37.67 14.96
N PHE A 200 -5.43 -38.50 14.82
CA PHE A 200 -4.16 -38.06 14.26
C PHE A 200 -4.26 -37.73 12.77
N THR A 201 -5.08 -38.46 12.02
CA THR A 201 -5.37 -38.14 10.62
C THR A 201 -6.12 -36.82 10.50
N PHE A 202 -7.08 -36.55 11.40
CA PHE A 202 -7.78 -35.27 11.45
C PHE A 202 -6.83 -34.11 11.79
N LEU A 203 -5.95 -34.28 12.78
CA LEU A 203 -4.94 -33.26 13.13
C LEU A 203 -3.94 -33.02 12.00
N ALA A 204 -3.46 -34.08 11.34
CA ALA A 204 -2.59 -33.98 10.18
C ALA A 204 -3.28 -33.24 9.02
N TYR A 205 -4.54 -33.55 8.74
CA TYR A 205 -5.35 -32.86 7.74
C TYR A 205 -5.54 -31.39 8.08
N GLN A 206 -5.90 -31.08 9.34
CA GLN A 206 -6.06 -29.71 9.81
C GLN A 206 -4.76 -28.92 9.67
N ARG A 207 -3.61 -29.52 10.02
CA ARG A 207 -2.30 -28.88 9.88
C ARG A 207 -1.91 -28.65 8.43
N TRP A 208 -2.23 -29.60 7.54
CA TRP A 208 -1.97 -29.46 6.10
C TRP A 208 -2.76 -28.29 5.50
N VAL A 209 -4.06 -28.21 5.81
CA VAL A 209 -4.97 -27.25 5.15
C VAL A 209 -4.89 -25.86 5.77
N THR A 210 -4.62 -25.73 7.07
CA THR A 210 -4.62 -24.44 7.75
C THR A 210 -3.31 -23.68 7.47
N PRO A 211 -3.33 -22.53 6.77
CA PRO A 211 -2.14 -21.70 6.61
C PRO A 211 -1.72 -21.11 7.96
N ASP A 212 -0.41 -21.00 8.17
CA ASP A 212 0.14 -20.34 9.34
C ASP A 212 -0.15 -18.84 9.30
N ARG A 213 -0.36 -18.26 10.47
CA ARG A 213 -0.32 -16.80 10.59
C ARG A 213 1.12 -16.37 10.33
N PRO A 214 1.37 -15.40 9.46
CA PRO A 214 2.72 -14.91 9.23
C PRO A 214 3.36 -14.48 10.55
N ALA A 215 4.49 -15.08 10.89
CA ALA A 215 5.30 -14.67 12.02
C ALA A 215 6.19 -13.51 11.57
N TYR A 216 5.91 -12.31 12.06
CA TYR A 216 6.75 -11.14 11.80
C TYR A 216 7.92 -11.11 12.80
N GLY A 217 9.15 -10.97 12.30
CA GLY A 217 10.34 -10.77 13.11
C GLY A 217 11.39 -11.89 13.00
N ALA A 218 12.18 -12.06 14.06
CA ALA A 218 13.26 -13.04 14.11
C ALA A 218 12.71 -14.48 14.07
N HIS A 219 13.13 -15.25 13.09
CA HIS A 219 12.78 -16.67 12.96
C HIS A 219 14.00 -17.49 12.51
N GLU A 220 14.00 -18.79 12.76
CA GLU A 220 15.10 -19.67 12.39
C GLU A 220 14.94 -20.19 10.96
N CYS A 221 15.99 -20.10 10.14
CA CYS A 221 15.98 -20.65 8.79
C CYS A 221 15.92 -22.18 8.83
N THR A 222 14.93 -22.77 8.16
CA THR A 222 14.73 -24.23 8.11
C THR A 222 15.84 -25.00 7.41
N ASN A 223 16.63 -24.34 6.55
CA ASN A 223 17.71 -24.98 5.80
C ASN A 223 19.06 -24.95 6.55
N CYS A 224 19.39 -23.85 7.24
CA CYS A 224 20.70 -23.68 7.90
C CYS A 224 20.65 -23.45 9.42
N GLY A 225 19.48 -23.33 10.04
CA GLY A 225 19.31 -23.18 11.48
C GLY A 225 19.73 -21.82 12.06
N LYS A 226 19.94 -20.80 11.22
CA LYS A 226 20.34 -19.44 11.67
C LYS A 226 19.13 -18.53 11.82
N ILE A 227 19.17 -17.63 12.79
CA ILE A 227 18.14 -16.59 12.98
C ILE A 227 18.22 -15.57 11.84
N ILE A 228 17.10 -15.34 11.17
CA ILE A 228 16.93 -14.37 10.08
C ILE A 228 15.74 -13.45 10.37
N TYR A 229 15.74 -12.28 9.74
CA TYR A 229 14.73 -11.22 9.93
C TYR A 229 13.95 -10.91 8.65
N GLY A 230 14.26 -11.59 7.55
CA GLY A 230 13.65 -11.40 6.24
C GLY A 230 13.27 -12.74 5.61
N GLU A 231 12.52 -12.67 4.51
CA GLU A 231 11.96 -13.86 3.83
C GLU A 231 13.04 -14.77 3.25
N ASN A 232 14.12 -14.18 2.72
CA ASN A 232 15.23 -14.93 2.15
C ASN A 232 16.36 -15.08 3.16
N CYS A 233 16.83 -16.32 3.33
CA CYS A 233 17.99 -16.58 4.17
C CYS A 233 19.27 -16.08 3.48
N PRO A 234 19.94 -15.04 4.02
CA PRO A 234 21.18 -14.50 3.45
C PRO A 234 22.35 -15.48 3.57
N TYR A 235 22.19 -16.54 4.37
CA TYR A 235 23.21 -17.56 4.59
C TYR A 235 23.05 -18.77 3.66
N CYS A 236 21.92 -18.89 2.95
CA CYS A 236 21.64 -20.01 2.05
C CYS A 236 21.67 -19.61 0.57
N ASN A 237 21.52 -18.33 0.24
CA ASN A 237 21.66 -17.84 -1.13
C ASN A 237 23.13 -17.45 -1.39
N ASP A 238 23.82 -18.22 -2.24
CA ASP A 238 25.19 -17.91 -2.73
C ASP A 238 25.22 -16.83 -3.84
N THR A 239 24.14 -16.09 -4.06
CA THR A 239 24.14 -14.98 -5.01
C THR A 239 24.38 -13.65 -4.29
N PRO A 240 25.55 -13.00 -4.47
CA PRO A 240 25.75 -11.66 -3.95
C PRO A 240 24.67 -10.73 -4.51
N PRO A 241 24.20 -9.74 -3.73
CA PRO A 241 23.22 -8.77 -4.22
C PRO A 241 23.77 -8.13 -5.51
N PRO A 242 22.93 -7.91 -6.55
CA PRO A 242 23.37 -7.16 -7.71
C PRO A 242 23.87 -5.81 -7.22
N THR A 243 25.16 -5.54 -7.45
CA THR A 243 25.78 -4.25 -7.20
C THR A 243 24.93 -3.18 -7.88
N GLN A 244 24.20 -2.40 -7.10
CA GLN A 244 23.58 -1.17 -7.57
C GLN A 244 24.72 -0.24 -7.96
N SER A 245 24.98 -0.12 -9.27
CA SER A 245 25.85 0.90 -9.81
C SER A 245 25.18 2.26 -9.61
N VAL A 246 25.88 3.12 -8.87
CA VAL A 246 25.62 4.55 -8.67
C VAL A 246 25.53 5.29 -9.99
#